data_AF-A0A6H1ZXE3-F1
#
_entry.id   AF-A0A6H1ZXE3-F1
#
_cell.length_a   1.000
_cell.length_b   1.000
_cell.length_c   1.000
_cell.angle_alpha   90.00
_cell.angle_beta   90.00
_cell.angle_gamma   90.00
#
_symmetry.space_group_name_H-M   'P 1'
#
loop_
_entity.id
_entity.type
_entity.pdbx_description
1 polymer ?
#
loop_
_entity_poly.entity_id
_entity_poly.type
_entity_poly.pdbx_seq_one_letter_code
_entity_poly.pdbx_strand_id
1 'polypeptide(L)'
;MNNKQLLTELKKLSACEEAVKWVDGFDLKTAWDECERADWMLWYMCMVELATKRERIHIICDCAATALKYVPKGENRPREAIEAARRYADEPTEENLRLLRAAAEVAVWVAWAAEAAEVAVWVAWAAEVAEAAGGAAVWVAWATEAARAAAGATRVAEAAGGAAAHKHMCKMIREKIKL
;
A
#
# COMPACT_ATOMS: atom_id res chain seq x y z
N MET A 1 4.45 6.94 -20.70
CA MET A 1 5.81 7.38 -20.32
C MET A 1 6.82 6.35 -20.79
N ASN A 2 7.88 6.75 -21.52
CA ASN A 2 8.88 5.80 -22.04
C ASN A 2 9.90 5.36 -20.96
N ASN A 3 10.73 4.36 -21.25
CA ASN A 3 11.69 3.79 -20.30
C ASN A 3 12.63 4.83 -19.67
N LYS A 4 13.25 5.70 -20.48
CA LYS A 4 14.20 6.72 -19.99
C LYS A 4 13.53 7.71 -19.02
N GLN A 5 12.30 8.12 -19.33
CA GLN A 5 11.50 8.98 -18.47
C GLN A 5 11.14 8.27 -17.17
N LEU A 6 10.68 7.02 -17.24
CA LEU A 6 10.31 6.20 -16.08
C LEU A 6 11.51 5.98 -15.14
N LEU A 7 12.68 5.61 -15.67
CA LEU A 7 13.91 5.47 -14.88
C LEU A 7 14.31 6.77 -14.19
N THR A 8 14.12 7.92 -14.87
CA THR A 8 14.41 9.23 -14.30
C THR A 8 13.44 9.57 -13.17
N GLU A 9 12.15 9.29 -13.35
CA GLU A 9 11.11 9.52 -12.35
C GLU A 9 11.35 8.65 -11.11
N LEU A 10 11.55 7.34 -11.29
CA LEU A 10 11.80 6.41 -10.18
C LEU A 10 13.04 6.80 -9.36
N LYS A 11 14.12 7.28 -10.01
CA LYS A 11 15.29 7.81 -9.31
C LYS A 11 14.99 9.08 -8.53
N LYS A 12 14.20 10.00 -9.09
CA LYS A 12 13.76 11.22 -8.37
C LYS A 12 12.91 10.90 -7.15
N LEU A 13 12.06 9.88 -7.27
CA LEU A 13 11.23 9.37 -6.18
C LEU A 13 12.02 8.51 -5.18
N SER A 14 13.32 8.33 -5.38
CA SER A 14 14.18 7.48 -4.53
C SER A 14 13.67 6.04 -4.42
N ALA A 15 13.14 5.49 -5.52
CA ALA A 15 12.77 4.08 -5.61
C ALA A 15 13.96 3.18 -5.27
N CYS A 16 13.69 2.02 -4.67
CA CYS A 16 14.75 1.07 -4.34
C CYS A 16 15.51 0.61 -5.59
N GLU A 17 16.80 0.32 -5.42
CA GLU A 17 17.67 -0.05 -6.54
C GLU A 17 17.17 -1.31 -7.28
N GLU A 18 16.54 -2.24 -6.55
CA GLU A 18 15.90 -3.45 -7.12
C GLU A 18 14.79 -3.09 -8.12
N ALA A 19 13.87 -2.20 -7.74
CA ALA A 19 12.78 -1.75 -8.61
C ALA A 19 13.31 -0.98 -9.84
N VAL A 20 14.32 -0.13 -9.65
CA VAL A 20 14.95 0.62 -10.75
C VAL A 20 15.68 -0.32 -11.73
N LYS A 21 16.34 -1.37 -11.23
CA LYS A 21 16.96 -2.39 -12.09
C LYS A 21 15.92 -3.23 -12.83
N TRP A 22 14.85 -3.63 -12.14
CA TRP A 22 13.80 -4.47 -12.73
C TRP A 22 13.07 -3.79 -13.87
N VAL A 23 12.85 -2.48 -13.78
CA VAL A 23 12.11 -1.70 -14.79
C VAL A 23 12.93 -1.32 -16.02
N ASP A 24 14.24 -1.57 -16.00
CA ASP A 24 15.12 -1.24 -17.12
C ASP A 24 14.72 -2.03 -18.37
N GLY A 25 14.59 -1.33 -19.51
CA GLY A 25 14.01 -1.88 -20.74
C GLY A 25 12.47 -1.84 -20.85
N PHE A 26 11.72 -1.49 -19.79
CA PHE A 26 10.26 -1.35 -19.87
C PHE A 26 9.80 0.11 -19.96
N ASP A 27 8.76 0.37 -20.75
CA ASP A 27 7.95 1.59 -20.60
C ASP A 27 6.98 1.46 -19.42
N LEU A 28 6.30 2.56 -19.04
CA LEU A 28 5.41 2.54 -17.86
C LEU A 28 4.29 1.51 -17.99
N LYS A 29 3.67 1.41 -19.16
CA LYS A 29 2.54 0.50 -19.36
C LYS A 29 2.99 -0.95 -19.23
N THR A 30 4.09 -1.30 -19.89
CA THR A 30 4.68 -2.65 -19.83
C THR A 30 5.13 -2.98 -18.41
N ALA A 31 5.82 -2.06 -17.73
CA ALA A 31 6.21 -2.22 -16.34
C ALA A 31 4.98 -2.46 -15.43
N TRP A 32 3.91 -1.70 -15.62
CA TRP A 32 2.68 -1.85 -14.85
C TRP A 32 1.98 -3.19 -15.11
N ASP A 33 1.88 -3.61 -16.37
CA ASP A 33 1.21 -4.84 -16.77
C ASP A 33 1.97 -6.11 -16.35
N GLU A 34 3.31 -6.05 -16.34
CA GLU A 34 4.19 -7.19 -16.04
C GLU A 34 4.61 -7.27 -14.55
N CYS A 35 4.42 -6.21 -13.76
CA CYS A 35 4.87 -6.18 -12.36
C CYS A 35 4.14 -7.20 -11.46
N GLU A 36 4.85 -8.19 -10.92
CA GLU A 36 4.29 -9.15 -9.95
C GLU A 36 4.51 -8.72 -8.49
N ARG A 37 4.91 -7.47 -8.26
CA ARG A 37 5.18 -6.89 -6.94
C ARG A 37 4.14 -5.83 -6.59
N ALA A 38 3.05 -6.27 -5.96
CA ALA A 38 1.95 -5.39 -5.54
C ALA A 38 2.41 -4.23 -4.63
N ASP A 39 3.44 -4.46 -3.81
CA ASP A 39 4.11 -3.47 -2.99
C ASP A 39 4.69 -2.33 -3.84
N TRP A 40 5.36 -2.64 -4.96
CA TRP A 40 5.87 -1.63 -5.89
C TRP A 40 4.75 -0.88 -6.61
N MET A 41 3.68 -1.59 -7.01
CA MET A 41 2.54 -0.96 -7.68
C MET A 41 1.80 0.02 -6.76
N LEU A 42 1.55 -0.37 -5.51
CA LEU A 42 0.93 0.49 -4.49
C LEU A 42 1.81 1.69 -4.18
N TRP A 43 3.11 1.49 -4.00
CA TRP A 43 4.05 2.58 -3.79
C TRP A 43 4.02 3.58 -4.94
N TYR A 44 4.17 3.10 -6.18
CA TYR A 44 4.18 3.97 -7.35
C TYR A 44 2.86 4.71 -7.51
N MET A 45 1.72 4.01 -7.40
CA MET A 45 0.38 4.59 -7.46
C MET A 45 0.23 5.81 -6.56
N CYS A 46 0.81 5.75 -5.38
CA CYS A 46 0.67 6.83 -4.44
C CYS A 46 1.71 7.94 -4.62
N MET A 47 2.91 7.59 -5.05
CA MET A 47 3.96 8.56 -5.29
C MET A 47 3.69 9.48 -6.47
N VAL A 48 3.04 8.96 -7.50
CA VAL A 48 2.66 9.76 -8.67
C VAL A 48 1.16 10.07 -8.72
N GLU A 49 0.45 9.75 -7.63
CA GLU A 49 -0.98 10.03 -7.46
C GLU A 49 -1.87 9.56 -8.60
N LEU A 50 -1.72 8.30 -9.04
CA LEU A 50 -2.48 7.72 -10.16
C LEU A 50 -4.01 7.66 -9.95
N ALA A 51 -4.50 7.90 -8.73
CA ALA A 51 -5.91 7.88 -8.35
C ALA A 51 -6.18 8.93 -7.26
N THR A 52 -7.44 9.26 -7.00
CA THR A 52 -7.80 10.14 -5.88
C THR A 52 -7.38 9.53 -4.54
N LYS A 53 -7.15 10.37 -3.50
CA LYS A 53 -6.81 9.91 -2.14
C LYS A 53 -7.77 8.83 -1.63
N ARG A 54 -9.07 9.03 -1.85
CA ARG A 54 -10.12 8.05 -1.51
C ARG A 54 -9.90 6.71 -2.22
N GLU A 55 -9.75 6.72 -3.54
CA GLU A 55 -9.54 5.49 -4.32
C GLU A 55 -8.28 4.75 -3.90
N ARG A 56 -7.16 5.48 -3.70
CA ARG A 56 -5.89 4.89 -3.25
C ARG A 56 -6.06 4.18 -1.90
N ILE A 57 -6.73 4.80 -0.93
CA ILE A 57 -6.99 4.18 0.37
C ILE A 57 -7.85 2.92 0.23
N HIS A 58 -8.91 2.94 -0.60
CA HIS A 58 -9.72 1.74 -0.83
C HIS A 58 -8.92 0.60 -1.48
N ILE A 59 -8.09 0.90 -2.48
CA ILE A 59 -7.23 -0.11 -3.14
C ILE A 59 -6.32 -0.78 -2.12
N ILE A 60 -5.69 0.01 -1.24
CA ILE A 60 -4.81 -0.48 -0.18
C ILE A 60 -5.59 -1.32 0.82
N CYS A 61 -6.77 -0.85 1.24
CA CYS A 61 -7.67 -1.59 2.12
C CYS A 61 -8.12 -2.93 1.51
N ASP A 62 -8.35 -2.98 0.19
CA ASP A 62 -8.73 -4.21 -0.52
C ASP A 62 -7.56 -5.20 -0.53
N CYS A 63 -6.34 -4.73 -0.77
CA CYS A 63 -5.13 -5.55 -0.69
C CYS A 63 -4.92 -6.10 0.73
N ALA A 64 -5.04 -5.24 1.75
CA ALA A 64 -4.94 -5.62 3.16
C ALA A 64 -5.99 -6.66 3.57
N ALA A 65 -7.23 -6.52 3.08
CA ALA A 65 -8.32 -7.43 3.40
C ALA A 65 -8.04 -8.89 2.97
N THR A 66 -7.22 -9.11 1.95
CA THR A 66 -6.83 -10.47 1.51
C THR A 66 -6.05 -11.25 2.57
N ALA A 67 -5.41 -10.56 3.52
CA ALA A 67 -4.68 -11.15 4.63
C ALA A 67 -5.58 -11.51 5.82
N LEU A 68 -6.83 -11.03 5.88
CA LEU A 68 -7.72 -11.25 7.04
C LEU A 68 -8.00 -12.73 7.34
N LYS A 69 -7.91 -13.60 6.33
CA LYS A 69 -8.04 -15.06 6.51
C LYS A 69 -6.97 -15.68 7.41
N TYR A 70 -5.86 -14.98 7.65
CA TYR A 70 -4.78 -15.42 8.54
C TYR A 70 -4.91 -14.85 9.96
N VAL A 71 -5.89 -13.98 10.19
CA VAL A 71 -6.17 -13.41 11.51
C VAL A 71 -6.74 -14.52 12.42
N PRO A 72 -6.20 -14.72 13.63
CA PRO A 72 -6.75 -15.67 14.59
C PRO A 72 -8.23 -15.39 14.91
N LYS A 73 -9.01 -16.44 15.16
CA LYS A 73 -10.41 -16.27 15.57
C LYS A 73 -10.49 -15.45 16.86
N GLY A 74 -11.30 -14.40 16.85
CA GLY A 74 -11.48 -13.50 17.99
C GLY A 74 -10.55 -12.28 17.97
N GLU A 75 -9.56 -12.25 17.07
CA GLU A 75 -8.78 -11.06 16.78
C GLU A 75 -9.51 -10.21 15.73
N ASN A 76 -9.99 -9.03 16.12
CA ASN A 76 -10.78 -8.15 15.25
C ASN A 76 -10.05 -6.87 14.84
N ARG A 77 -8.94 -6.53 15.51
CA ARG A 77 -8.24 -5.26 15.31
C ARG A 77 -7.83 -5.03 13.86
N PRO A 78 -7.32 -6.03 13.11
CA PRO A 78 -6.98 -5.84 11.70
C PRO A 78 -8.18 -5.48 10.82
N ARG A 79 -9.35 -6.09 11.07
CA ARG A 79 -10.59 -5.78 10.34
C ARG A 79 -11.07 -4.37 10.68
N GLU A 80 -11.08 -4.02 11.96
CA GLU A 80 -11.52 -2.70 12.45
C GLU A 80 -10.64 -1.56 11.92
N ALA A 81 -9.33 -1.79 11.83
CA ALA A 81 -8.38 -0.87 11.21
C ALA A 81 -8.67 -0.61 9.72
N ILE A 82 -8.95 -1.67 8.95
CA ILE A 82 -9.34 -1.53 7.53
C ILE A 82 -10.67 -0.77 7.40
N GLU A 83 -11.65 -1.05 8.26
CA GLU A 83 -12.94 -0.35 8.27
C GLU A 83 -12.80 1.13 8.63
N ALA A 84 -11.96 1.47 9.61
CA ALA A 84 -11.65 2.85 9.98
C ALA A 84 -10.97 3.61 8.83
N ALA A 85 -10.04 2.98 8.12
CA ALA A 85 -9.37 3.57 6.95
C ALA A 85 -10.36 3.85 5.81
N ARG A 86 -11.27 2.92 5.51
CA ARG A 86 -12.35 3.15 4.53
C ARG A 86 -13.27 4.29 4.95
N ARG A 87 -13.68 4.31 6.23
CA ARG A 87 -14.55 5.36 6.76
C ARG A 87 -13.92 6.75 6.65
N TYR A 88 -12.63 6.87 6.98
CA TYR A 88 -11.90 8.13 6.79
C TYR A 88 -11.78 8.52 5.31
N ALA A 89 -11.52 7.55 4.41
CA ALA A 89 -11.45 7.81 2.98
C ALA A 89 -12.79 8.29 2.39
N ASP A 90 -13.90 7.76 2.88
CA ASP A 90 -15.25 8.15 2.47
C ASP A 90 -15.68 9.49 3.09
N GLU A 91 -15.29 9.74 4.33
CA GLU A 91 -15.70 10.90 5.13
C GLU A 91 -14.53 11.40 6.00
N PRO A 92 -13.66 12.28 5.48
CA PRO A 92 -12.42 12.69 6.17
C PRO A 92 -12.65 13.76 7.24
N THR A 93 -13.42 13.41 8.28
CA THR A 93 -13.63 14.26 9.46
C THR A 93 -12.54 14.05 10.51
N GLU A 94 -12.35 15.03 11.39
CA GLU A 94 -11.42 14.92 12.53
C GLU A 94 -11.73 13.71 13.42
N GLU A 95 -13.02 13.39 13.61
CA GLU A 95 -13.42 12.22 14.38
C GLU A 95 -13.04 10.91 13.68
N ASN A 96 -13.30 10.80 12.37
CA ASN A 96 -12.92 9.60 11.62
C ASN A 96 -11.39 9.46 11.55
N LEU A 97 -10.65 10.57 11.52
CA LEU A 97 -9.19 10.58 11.63
C LEU A 97 -8.70 10.11 13.00
N ARG A 98 -9.35 10.55 14.09
CA ARG A 98 -9.04 10.10 15.45
C ARG A 98 -9.29 8.59 15.63
N LEU A 99 -10.40 8.09 15.11
CA LEU A 99 -10.74 6.66 15.13
C LEU A 99 -9.74 5.84 14.31
N LEU A 100 -9.35 6.35 13.14
CA LEU A 100 -8.29 5.78 12.31
C LEU A 100 -6.99 5.66 13.10
N ARG A 101 -6.50 6.75 13.71
CA ARG A 101 -5.25 6.73 14.51
C ARG A 101 -5.32 5.75 15.67
N ALA A 102 -6.42 5.72 16.41
CA ALA A 102 -6.61 4.77 17.51
C ALA A 102 -6.57 3.31 17.05
N ALA A 103 -7.11 3.01 15.87
CA ALA A 103 -7.06 1.66 15.30
C ALA A 103 -5.62 1.26 14.89
N ALA A 104 -4.78 2.21 14.46
CA ALA A 104 -3.35 1.96 14.18
C ALA A 104 -2.61 1.53 15.43
N GLU A 105 -2.72 2.32 16.49
CA GLU A 105 -1.96 2.12 17.74
C GLU A 105 -2.25 0.74 18.36
N VAL A 106 -3.50 0.29 18.25
CA VAL A 106 -3.97 -0.97 18.82
C VAL A 106 -3.62 -2.18 17.94
N ALA A 107 -3.43 -1.98 16.63
CA ALA A 107 -3.09 -3.04 15.67
C ALA A 107 -1.65 -3.56 15.85
N VAL A 108 -0.69 -2.74 16.29
CA VAL A 108 0.76 -3.05 16.43
C VAL A 108 1.09 -4.33 17.25
N TRP A 109 0.11 -4.90 17.96
CA TRP A 109 0.30 -6.02 18.89
C TRP A 109 0.13 -7.45 18.33
N VAL A 110 0.02 -7.66 17.00
CA VAL A 110 -0.24 -9.01 16.42
C VAL A 110 0.67 -9.33 15.24
N ALA A 111 1.83 -9.95 15.50
CA ALA A 111 2.93 -10.16 14.54
C ALA A 111 2.63 -10.94 13.22
N TRP A 112 1.39 -11.35 12.94
CA TRP A 112 1.05 -12.25 11.82
C TRP A 112 -0.10 -11.72 10.94
N ALA A 113 -0.92 -10.80 11.45
CA ALA A 113 -2.01 -10.17 10.71
C ALA A 113 -2.19 -8.67 11.00
N ALA A 114 -1.45 -8.13 11.98
CA ALA A 114 -1.38 -6.70 12.24
C ALA A 114 -0.77 -5.94 11.06
N GLU A 115 0.33 -6.43 10.50
CA GLU A 115 1.15 -5.65 9.56
C GLU A 115 0.34 -5.10 8.38
N ALA A 116 -0.48 -5.92 7.70
CA ALA A 116 -1.28 -5.46 6.56
C ALA A 116 -2.42 -4.49 6.93
N ALA A 117 -2.96 -4.56 8.15
CA ALA A 117 -4.00 -3.64 8.60
C ALA A 117 -3.42 -2.34 9.18
N GLU A 118 -2.28 -2.44 9.83
CA GLU A 118 -1.44 -1.32 10.25
C GLU A 118 -1.11 -0.45 9.03
N VAL A 119 -0.71 -1.08 7.93
CA VAL A 119 -0.44 -0.45 6.63
C VAL A 119 -1.61 0.41 6.14
N ALA A 120 -2.83 -0.11 6.16
CA ALA A 120 -4.01 0.63 5.70
C ALA A 120 -4.23 1.90 6.52
N VAL A 121 -3.97 1.82 7.82
CA VAL A 121 -4.12 2.95 8.74
C VAL A 121 -2.98 3.95 8.62
N TRP A 122 -1.74 3.48 8.57
CA TRP A 122 -0.56 4.32 8.41
C TRP A 122 -0.58 5.08 7.09
N VAL A 123 -1.03 4.46 6.00
CA VAL A 123 -1.18 5.16 4.72
C VAL A 123 -2.26 6.24 4.79
N ALA A 124 -3.39 5.97 5.44
CA ALA A 124 -4.45 6.96 5.58
C ALA A 124 -4.01 8.16 6.44
N TRP A 125 -3.20 7.92 7.48
CA TRP A 125 -2.56 8.99 8.26
C TRP A 125 -1.44 9.71 7.48
N ALA A 126 -0.58 8.99 6.74
CA ALA A 126 0.45 9.57 5.88
C ALA A 126 -0.16 10.53 4.84
N ALA A 127 -1.33 10.18 4.31
CA ALA A 127 -2.07 10.99 3.35
C ALA A 127 -2.66 12.27 3.94
N GLU A 128 -2.83 12.36 5.27
CA GLU A 128 -3.21 13.59 5.97
C GLU A 128 -1.97 14.45 6.25
N VAL A 129 -0.89 13.85 6.77
CA VAL A 129 0.38 14.56 7.05
C VAL A 129 0.97 15.17 5.78
N ALA A 130 0.93 14.47 4.65
CA ALA A 130 1.43 15.00 3.38
C ALA A 130 0.58 16.14 2.81
N GLU A 131 -0.74 16.10 3.01
CA GLU A 131 -1.67 17.16 2.62
C GLU A 131 -1.44 18.42 3.49
N ALA A 132 -1.18 18.23 4.78
CA ALA A 132 -0.84 19.30 5.72
C ALA A 132 0.59 19.87 5.54
N ALA A 133 1.56 19.04 5.13
CA ALA A 133 2.97 19.42 4.99
C ALA A 133 3.38 19.81 3.55
N GLY A 134 2.48 19.70 2.57
CA GLY A 134 2.77 20.03 1.17
C GLY A 134 3.88 19.19 0.53
N GLY A 135 4.17 17.99 1.05
CA GLY A 135 5.38 17.24 0.74
C GLY A 135 5.16 15.77 0.42
N ALA A 136 5.32 15.40 -0.86
CA ALA A 136 5.29 14.02 -1.36
C ALA A 136 6.32 13.08 -0.69
N ALA A 137 7.37 13.63 -0.08
CA ALA A 137 8.48 12.86 0.51
C ALA A 137 8.12 12.08 1.79
N VAL A 138 7.16 12.54 2.59
CA VAL A 138 6.68 11.81 3.79
C VAL A 138 5.85 10.58 3.37
N TRP A 139 5.12 10.70 2.26
CA TRP A 139 4.41 9.61 1.61
C TRP A 139 5.36 8.49 1.16
N VAL A 140 6.55 8.82 0.62
CA VAL A 140 7.55 7.85 0.10
C VAL A 140 7.98 6.86 1.16
N ALA A 141 8.49 7.34 2.30
CA ALA A 141 9.08 6.47 3.31
C ALA A 141 8.03 5.52 3.90
N TRP A 142 6.81 6.02 4.09
CA TRP A 142 5.77 5.29 4.81
C TRP A 142 4.94 4.39 3.90
N ALA A 143 4.72 4.78 2.63
CA ALA A 143 4.19 3.85 1.63
C ALA A 143 5.17 2.74 1.30
N THR A 144 6.49 3.01 1.34
CA THR A 144 7.50 1.97 1.17
C THR A 144 7.47 1.00 2.34
N GLU A 145 7.36 1.49 3.57
CA GLU A 145 7.28 0.65 4.75
C GLU A 145 5.94 -0.10 4.83
N ALA A 146 4.87 0.53 4.38
CA ALA A 146 3.58 -0.09 4.23
C ALA A 146 3.58 -1.23 3.18
N ALA A 147 4.16 -0.95 2.02
CA ALA A 147 4.35 -1.91 0.95
C ALA A 147 5.28 -3.07 1.40
N ARG A 148 6.32 -2.77 2.18
CA ARG A 148 7.21 -3.76 2.80
C ARG A 148 6.59 -4.55 3.94
N ALA A 149 5.70 -3.98 4.75
CA ALA A 149 4.98 -4.71 5.80
C ALA A 149 3.89 -5.61 5.20
N ALA A 150 3.22 -5.16 4.13
CA ALA A 150 2.37 -6.02 3.32
C ALA A 150 3.17 -7.17 2.67
N ALA A 151 4.38 -6.91 2.19
CA ALA A 151 5.32 -7.94 1.70
C ALA A 151 6.03 -8.73 2.82
N GLY A 152 6.13 -8.20 4.04
CA GLY A 152 6.84 -8.75 5.20
C GLY A 152 6.02 -9.79 5.93
N ALA A 153 4.71 -9.56 6.06
CA ALA A 153 3.70 -10.58 6.33
C ALA A 153 3.78 -11.76 5.34
N THR A 154 4.34 -11.51 4.14
CA THR A 154 4.59 -12.51 3.12
C THR A 154 5.92 -13.26 3.33
N ARG A 155 6.95 -12.63 3.92
CA ARG A 155 8.26 -13.25 4.27
C ARG A 155 8.18 -14.29 5.39
N VAL A 156 7.24 -14.18 6.33
CA VAL A 156 6.98 -15.26 7.31
C VAL A 156 6.09 -16.36 6.72
N ALA A 157 5.33 -16.04 5.66
CA ALA A 157 4.58 -16.99 4.82
C ALA A 157 5.40 -17.60 3.66
N GLU A 158 6.69 -17.27 3.53
CA GLU A 158 7.62 -17.81 2.52
C GLU A 158 7.88 -19.31 2.69
N ALA A 159 7.35 -19.95 3.74
CA ALA A 159 7.30 -21.40 3.82
C ALA A 159 6.27 -22.04 2.87
N ALA A 160 5.27 -21.32 2.32
CA ALA A 160 4.19 -21.98 1.53
C ALA A 160 3.30 -21.15 0.56
N GLY A 161 3.58 -19.89 0.15
CA GLY A 161 2.66 -19.26 -0.83
C GLY A 161 2.75 -17.76 -1.17
N GLY A 162 3.83 -17.06 -0.83
CA GLY A 162 3.90 -15.60 -0.93
C GLY A 162 3.69 -14.98 -2.32
N ALA A 163 4.25 -15.61 -3.36
CA ALA A 163 4.15 -15.11 -4.74
C ALA A 163 2.71 -15.08 -5.27
N ALA A 164 1.84 -16.00 -4.84
CA ALA A 164 0.45 -16.05 -5.29
C ALA A 164 -0.38 -14.88 -4.72
N ALA A 165 -0.09 -14.45 -3.49
CA ALA A 165 -0.75 -13.32 -2.86
C ALA A 165 -0.43 -12.01 -3.59
N HIS A 166 0.84 -11.76 -3.92
CA HIS A 166 1.23 -10.58 -4.69
C HIS A 166 0.60 -10.56 -6.09
N LYS A 167 0.61 -11.67 -6.83
CA LYS A 167 -0.04 -11.74 -8.15
C LYS A 167 -1.54 -11.42 -8.09
N HIS A 168 -2.24 -11.92 -7.06
CA HIS A 168 -3.65 -11.62 -6.86
C HIS A 168 -3.88 -10.12 -6.58
N MET A 169 -3.09 -9.52 -5.69
CA MET A 169 -3.17 -8.08 -5.40
C MET A 169 -2.83 -7.23 -6.64
N CYS A 170 -1.79 -7.59 -7.42
CA CYS A 170 -1.47 -6.89 -8.68
C CYS A 170 -2.67 -6.89 -9.63
N LYS A 171 -3.39 -8.01 -9.75
CA LYS A 171 -4.61 -8.07 -10.56
C LYS A 171 -5.69 -7.11 -10.04
N MET A 172 -5.95 -7.11 -8.73
CA MET A 172 -6.92 -6.19 -8.11
C MET A 172 -6.56 -4.72 -8.34
N ILE A 173 -5.27 -4.37 -8.25
CA ILE A 173 -4.77 -3.01 -8.50
C ILE A 173 -5.00 -2.62 -9.96
N ARG A 174 -4.64 -3.49 -10.93
CA ARG A 174 -4.85 -3.23 -12.37
C ARG A 174 -6.32 -3.11 -12.77
N GLU A 175 -7.21 -3.83 -12.09
CA GLU A 175 -8.66 -3.72 -12.32
C GLU A 175 -9.18 -2.32 -11.94
N LYS A 176 -8.56 -1.69 -10.93
CA LYS A 176 -8.96 -0.38 -10.40
C LYS A 176 -8.20 0.79 -11.05
N ILE A 177 -6.97 0.57 -11.49
CA ILE A 177 -6.10 1.58 -12.10
C ILE A 177 -5.66 1.12 -13.49
N LYS A 178 -6.10 1.86 -14.51
CA LYS A 178 -5.74 1.63 -15.92
C LYS A 178 -4.74 2.68 -16.39
N LEU A 179 -3.61 2.24 -16.92
CA LEU A 179 -2.55 3.06 -17.53
C LEU A 179 -2.51 2.94 -19.05
#